data_AF-A0A1H8U310-F1
#
_entry.id   AF-A0A1H8U310-F1
#
_cell.length_a   1.000
_cell.length_b   1.000
_cell.length_c   1.000
_cell.angle_alpha   90.00
_cell.angle_beta   90.00
_cell.angle_gamma   90.00
#
_symmetry.space_group_name_H-M   'P 1'
#
loop_
_entity.id
_entity.type
_entity.pdbx_description
1 polymer ?
#
loop_
_entity_poly.entity_id
_entity_poly.type
_entity_poly.pdbx_seq_one_letter_code
_entity_poly.pdbx_strand_id
1 'polypeptide(L)'
;MLPYHTPEQDLPSHTGRERDRKRLDAALNDFLANGGQVVEVKPTERAAGGPSFVISAQREELRQLAEAKPATEASEEDLVRLLRARALLGDTLRTASKRLQQPLERCHALARAHRLPFKVGYVKGGSRS
;
A
#
# COMPACT_ATOMS: atom_id res chain seq x y z
N MET A 1 1.74 34.24 -20.69
CA MET A 1 0.81 33.50 -19.82
C MET A 1 0.48 32.19 -20.52
N LEU A 2 0.84 31.05 -19.92
CA LEU A 2 0.54 29.74 -20.47
C LEU A 2 -0.91 29.37 -20.13
N PRO A 3 -1.73 28.90 -21.08
CA PRO A 3 -3.08 28.46 -20.77
C PRO A 3 -3.01 27.16 -19.95
N TYR A 4 -3.79 27.13 -18.88
CA TYR A 4 -3.98 25.98 -17.99
C TYR A 4 -4.52 24.79 -18.79
N HIS A 5 -3.81 23.67 -18.79
CA HIS A 5 -4.34 22.39 -19.25
C HIS A 5 -5.38 21.92 -18.22
N THR A 6 -6.66 22.02 -18.57
CA THR A 6 -7.76 21.39 -17.85
C THR A 6 -7.67 19.88 -18.02
N PRO A 7 -7.71 19.08 -16.94
CA PRO A 7 -7.74 17.63 -17.02
C PRO A 7 -9.19 17.17 -17.20
N GLU A 8 -9.85 17.62 -18.26
CA GLU A 8 -10.95 16.84 -18.82
C GLU A 8 -10.31 15.73 -19.63
N GLN A 9 -9.87 14.73 -18.89
CA GLN A 9 -9.41 13.45 -19.37
C GLN A 9 -10.55 12.90 -20.23
N ASP A 10 -10.36 12.89 -21.55
CA ASP A 10 -11.24 12.26 -22.53
C ASP A 10 -11.52 10.82 -22.12
N LEU A 11 -12.58 10.64 -21.33
CA LEU A 11 -13.16 9.32 -21.11
C LEU A 11 -13.64 8.87 -22.50
N PRO A 12 -13.25 7.68 -22.97
CA PRO A 12 -13.69 7.21 -24.27
C PRO A 12 -15.21 7.26 -24.29
N SER A 13 -15.75 8.09 -25.18
CA SER A 13 -17.18 8.27 -25.36
C SER A 13 -17.84 6.89 -25.53
N HIS A 14 -19.10 6.77 -25.11
CA HIS A 14 -19.85 5.51 -25.21
C HIS A 14 -19.78 4.88 -26.62
N THR A 15 -19.69 5.74 -27.64
CA THR A 15 -19.53 5.38 -29.06
C THR A 15 -18.14 4.84 -29.43
N GLY A 16 -17.09 5.19 -28.69
CA GLY A 16 -15.75 4.59 -28.84
C GLY A 16 -15.75 3.13 -28.39
N ARG A 17 -16.31 2.85 -27.21
CA ARG A 17 -16.38 1.49 -26.64
C ARG A 17 -17.18 0.52 -27.51
N GLU A 18 -18.30 0.97 -28.09
CA GLU A 18 -19.09 0.12 -28.98
C GLU A 18 -18.39 -0.17 -30.31
N ARG A 19 -17.66 0.81 -30.86
CA ARG A 19 -16.85 0.61 -32.08
C ARG A 19 -15.72 -0.37 -31.83
N ASP A 20 -15.03 -0.23 -30.70
CA ASP A 20 -13.94 -1.13 -30.32
C ASP A 20 -14.47 -2.54 -30.06
N ARG A 21 -15.63 -2.68 -29.42
CA ARG A 21 -16.29 -3.98 -29.25
C ARG A 21 -16.58 -4.65 -30.59
N LYS A 22 -17.20 -3.94 -31.53
CA LYS A 22 -17.47 -4.47 -32.89
C LYS A 22 -16.20 -4.88 -33.63
N ARG A 23 -15.10 -4.13 -33.48
CA ARG A 23 -13.80 -4.47 -34.08
C ARG A 23 -13.19 -5.73 -33.47
N LEU A 24 -13.26 -5.86 -32.14
CA LEU A 24 -12.78 -7.05 -31.43
C LEU A 24 -13.60 -8.29 -31.79
N ASP A 25 -14.92 -8.16 -31.88
CA ASP A 25 -15.81 -9.26 -32.27
C ASP A 25 -15.50 -9.74 -33.69
N ALA A 26 -15.28 -8.83 -34.63
CA ALA A 26 -14.88 -9.16 -36.01
C ALA A 26 -13.52 -9.89 -36.04
N ALA A 27 -12.50 -9.36 -35.35
CA ALA A 27 -11.18 -9.97 -35.30
C ALA A 27 -11.19 -11.36 -34.62
N LEU A 28 -12.04 -11.55 -33.60
CA LEU A 28 -12.21 -12.83 -32.93
C LEU A 28 -12.87 -13.86 -33.85
N ASN A 29 -13.89 -13.46 -34.60
CA ASN A 29 -14.51 -14.33 -35.59
C ASN A 29 -13.53 -14.74 -36.71
N ASP A 30 -12.72 -13.80 -37.21
CA ASP A 30 -11.70 -14.09 -38.20
C ASP A 30 -10.62 -15.04 -37.65
N PHE A 31 -10.22 -14.87 -36.39
CA PHE A 31 -9.27 -15.77 -35.73
C PHE A 31 -9.82 -17.20 -35.61
N LEU A 32 -11.08 -17.35 -35.21
CA LEU A 32 -11.75 -18.65 -35.11
C LEU A 32 -11.93 -19.30 -36.50
N ALA A 33 -12.29 -18.51 -37.52
CA ALA A 33 -12.46 -19.00 -38.89
C ALA A 33 -11.15 -19.52 -39.51
N ASN A 34 -10.01 -18.97 -39.10
CA ASN A 34 -8.68 -19.42 -39.51
C ASN A 34 -8.14 -20.60 -38.67
N GLY A 35 -9.00 -21.26 -37.89
CA GLY A 35 -8.64 -22.42 -37.07
C GLY A 35 -8.02 -22.07 -35.72
N GLY A 36 -8.05 -20.80 -35.31
CA GLY A 36 -7.69 -20.37 -33.97
C GLY A 36 -8.67 -20.92 -32.93
N GLN A 37 -8.17 -21.19 -31.72
CA GLN A 37 -9.00 -21.66 -30.60
C GLN A 37 -8.88 -20.67 -29.45
N VAL A 38 -10.03 -20.23 -28.93
CA VAL A 38 -10.10 -19.41 -27.72
C VAL A 38 -10.48 -20.33 -26.56
N VAL A 39 -9.59 -20.46 -25.58
CA VAL A 39 -9.87 -21.18 -24.33
C VAL A 39 -10.27 -20.14 -23.28
N GLU A 40 -11.51 -20.23 -22.80
CA GLU A 40 -11.95 -19.41 -21.68
C GLU A 40 -11.24 -19.89 -20.40
N VAL A 41 -10.21 -19.15 -20.01
CA VAL A 41 -9.57 -19.37 -18.72
C VAL A 41 -10.47 -18.71 -17.68
N LYS A 42 -11.19 -19.54 -16.91
CA LYS A 42 -11.90 -19.05 -15.73
C LYS A 42 -10.89 -18.29 -14.87
N PRO A 43 -11.17 -17.02 -14.49
CA PRO A 43 -10.36 -16.35 -13.50
C PRO A 43 -10.30 -17.26 -12.28
N THR A 44 -9.10 -17.57 -11.78
CA THR A 44 -8.95 -18.38 -10.58
C THR A 44 -9.84 -17.76 -9.50
N GLU A 45 -10.92 -18.45 -9.14
CA GLU A 45 -11.89 -17.91 -8.20
C GLU A 45 -11.15 -17.60 -6.91
N ARG A 46 -11.09 -16.31 -6.62
CA ARG A 46 -10.43 -15.81 -5.43
C ARG A 46 -11.21 -16.33 -4.23
N ALA A 47 -10.53 -17.01 -3.30
CA ALA A 47 -11.14 -17.42 -2.04
C ALA A 47 -11.82 -16.21 -1.38
N ALA A 48 -13.11 -16.33 -1.05
CA ALA A 48 -13.89 -15.32 -0.33
C ALA A 48 -13.35 -15.19 1.11
N GLY A 49 -12.27 -14.43 1.27
CA GLY A 49 -11.52 -14.30 2.53
C GLY A 49 -10.00 -14.44 2.38
N GLY A 50 -9.50 -14.80 1.19
CA GLY A 50 -8.07 -14.79 0.91
C GLY A 50 -7.51 -13.35 0.92
N PRO A 51 -6.39 -13.08 1.61
CA PRO A 51 -5.78 -11.77 1.60
C PRO A 51 -5.38 -11.41 0.17
N SER A 52 -5.92 -10.30 -0.33
CA SER A 52 -5.52 -9.78 -1.63
C SER A 52 -4.09 -9.25 -1.55
N PHE A 53 -3.23 -9.83 -2.41
CA PHE A 53 -1.85 -9.44 -2.68
C PHE A 53 -0.82 -9.85 -1.62
N VAL A 54 0.30 -10.41 -2.11
CA VAL A 54 1.54 -10.81 -1.40
C VAL A 54 2.14 -9.70 -0.49
N ILE A 55 1.59 -8.48 -0.55
CA ILE A 55 1.94 -7.33 0.28
C ILE A 55 1.32 -7.42 1.70
N SER A 56 0.28 -8.22 1.91
CA SER A 56 -0.43 -8.27 3.19
C SER A 56 0.28 -9.08 4.28
N ALA A 57 0.98 -10.18 3.95
CA ALA A 57 1.55 -11.07 4.95
C ALA A 57 2.64 -10.38 5.79
N GLN A 58 3.61 -9.75 5.13
CA GLN A 58 4.66 -9.00 5.81
C GLN A 58 4.10 -7.82 6.62
N ARG A 59 3.06 -7.15 6.12
CA ARG A 59 2.40 -6.07 6.85
C ARG A 59 1.64 -6.58 8.08
N GLU A 60 1.06 -7.77 8.00
CA GLU A 60 0.32 -8.39 9.10
C GLU A 60 1.27 -8.89 10.20
N GLU A 61 2.41 -9.50 9.84
CA GLU A 61 3.46 -9.85 10.80
C GLU A 61 4.00 -8.60 11.53
N LEU A 62 4.23 -7.51 10.79
CA LEU A 62 4.63 -6.23 11.38
C LEU A 62 3.55 -5.68 12.32
N ARG A 63 2.26 -5.84 11.99
CA ARG A 63 1.16 -5.45 12.88
C ARG A 63 1.18 -6.26 14.16
N GLN A 64 1.28 -7.58 14.09
CA GLN A 64 1.35 -8.43 15.27
C GLN A 64 2.54 -8.07 16.16
N LEU A 65 3.70 -7.81 15.56
CA LEU A 65 4.89 -7.36 16.28
C LEU A 65 4.71 -5.96 16.89
N ALA A 66 4.00 -5.05 16.22
CA ALA A 66 3.72 -3.70 16.71
C ALA A 66 2.51 -3.62 17.66
N GLU A 67 1.65 -4.62 17.71
CA GLU A 67 0.58 -4.76 18.70
C GLU A 67 1.07 -5.41 19.99
N ALA A 68 2.35 -5.82 20.03
CA ALA A 68 2.99 -6.34 21.22
C ALA A 68 2.86 -5.37 22.42
N LYS A 69 2.71 -5.99 23.59
CA LYS A 69 2.51 -5.40 24.93
C LYS A 69 3.44 -4.20 25.22
N PRO A 70 3.09 -3.34 26.19
CA PRO A 70 3.98 -2.29 26.69
C PRO A 70 5.38 -2.88 26.95
N ALA A 71 6.38 -2.24 26.37
CA ALA A 71 7.74 -2.76 26.29
C ALA A 71 8.60 -2.16 27.41
N THR A 72 8.01 -1.94 28.60
CA THR A 72 8.62 -1.16 29.69
C THR A 72 9.97 -1.72 30.13
N GLU A 73 10.11 -3.04 30.13
CA GLU A 73 11.34 -3.78 30.50
C GLU A 73 12.06 -4.41 29.29
N ALA A 74 11.75 -3.98 28.06
CA ALA A 74 12.38 -4.55 26.88
C ALA A 74 13.88 -4.23 26.81
N SER A 75 14.65 -5.20 26.33
CA SER A 75 16.04 -5.00 25.94
C SER A 75 16.15 -3.92 24.85
N GLU A 76 17.33 -3.31 24.69
CA GLU A 76 17.52 -2.28 23.65
C GLU A 76 17.29 -2.84 22.25
N GLU A 77 17.75 -4.06 21.99
CA GLU A 77 17.57 -4.74 20.71
C GLU A 77 16.09 -5.01 20.39
N ASP A 78 15.33 -5.50 21.38
CA ASP A 78 13.90 -5.73 21.23
C ASP A 78 13.15 -4.41 21.01
N LEU A 79 13.54 -3.37 21.75
CA LEU A 79 12.96 -2.04 21.59
C LEU A 79 13.22 -1.49 20.19
N VAL A 80 14.42 -1.69 19.62
CA VAL A 80 14.74 -1.30 18.24
C VAL A 80 13.91 -2.08 17.23
N ARG A 81 13.72 -3.40 17.42
CA ARG A 81 12.86 -4.21 16.54
C ARG A 81 11.41 -3.73 16.56
N LEU A 82 10.86 -3.43 17.73
CA LEU A 82 9.50 -2.91 17.90
C LEU A 82 9.35 -1.51 17.27
N LEU A 83 10.32 -0.62 17.49
CA LEU A 83 10.32 0.71 16.89
C LEU A 83 10.39 0.64 15.35
N ARG A 84 11.22 -0.25 14.80
CA ARG A 84 11.30 -0.48 13.34
C ARG A 84 9.96 -0.96 12.78
N ALA A 85 9.31 -1.92 13.44
CA ALA A 85 8.02 -2.42 13.00
C ALA A 85 6.95 -1.32 12.97
N ARG A 86 6.88 -0.51 14.05
CA ARG A 86 5.98 0.65 14.12
C ARG A 86 6.26 1.69 13.04
N ALA A 87 7.54 2.00 12.77
CA ALA A 87 7.92 2.94 11.72
C ALA A 87 7.44 2.47 10.33
N LEU A 88 7.60 1.18 10.01
CA LEU A 88 7.15 0.59 8.74
C LEU A 88 5.62 0.57 8.59
N LEU A 89 4.89 0.51 9.70
CA LEU A 89 3.43 0.64 9.70
C LEU A 89 2.94 2.08 9.55
N GLY A 90 3.84 3.06 9.69
CA GLY A 90 3.57 4.48 9.53
C GLY A 90 3.31 5.24 10.84
N ASP A 91 3.62 4.66 12.00
CA ASP A 91 3.55 5.39 13.27
C ASP A 91 4.55 6.54 13.31
N THR A 92 4.20 7.60 14.05
CA THR A 92 5.19 8.61 14.44
C THR A 92 5.97 8.13 15.66
N LEU A 93 7.17 8.67 15.85
CA LEU A 93 8.02 8.33 17.00
C LEU A 93 7.35 8.66 18.34
N ARG A 94 6.54 9.73 18.39
CA ARG A 94 5.70 10.08 19.55
C ARG A 94 4.60 9.05 19.81
N THR A 95 3.92 8.57 18.76
CA THR A 95 2.90 7.52 18.89
C THR A 95 3.53 6.20 19.35
N ALA A 96 4.67 5.84 18.77
CA ALA A 96 5.41 4.64 19.13
C ALA A 96 5.88 4.65 20.59
N SER A 97 6.45 5.77 21.05
CA SER A 97 6.85 5.97 22.45
C SER A 97 5.68 5.77 23.43
N LYS A 98 4.51 6.37 23.14
CA LYS A 98 3.31 6.20 23.97
C LYS A 98 2.82 4.75 24.03
N ARG A 99 2.76 4.07 22.88
CA ARG A 99 2.29 2.68 22.80
C ARG A 99 3.23 1.69 23.47
N LEU A 100 4.54 1.93 23.36
CA LEU A 100 5.58 1.10 24.00
C LEU A 100 5.83 1.46 25.46
N GLN A 101 5.20 2.53 25.98
CA GLN A 101 5.42 3.08 27.32
C GLN A 101 6.91 3.37 27.60
N GLN A 102 7.63 3.85 26.58
CA GLN A 102 9.05 4.18 26.68
C GLN A 102 9.28 5.69 26.63
N PRO A 103 10.27 6.24 27.37
CA PRO A 103 10.61 7.65 27.31
C PRO A 103 10.91 8.10 25.88
N LEU A 104 10.35 9.25 25.47
CA LEU A 104 10.48 9.75 24.10
C LEU A 104 11.94 9.98 23.71
N GLU A 105 12.76 10.49 24.63
CA GLU A 105 14.19 10.70 24.42
C GLU A 105 14.94 9.40 24.13
N ARG A 106 14.63 8.32 24.87
CA ARG A 106 15.21 6.99 24.67
C ARG A 106 14.87 6.46 23.26
N CYS A 107 13.61 6.59 22.85
CA CYS A 107 13.18 6.23 21.50
C CYS A 107 13.88 7.08 20.43
N HIS A 108 14.10 8.38 20.66
CA HIS A 108 14.83 9.25 19.73
C HIS A 108 16.30 8.85 19.58
N ALA A 109 16.98 8.53 20.69
CA ALA A 109 18.36 8.10 20.69
C ALA A 109 18.53 6.80 19.87
N LEU A 110 17.69 5.79 20.16
CA LEU A 110 17.71 4.51 19.44
C LEU A 110 17.32 4.68 17.96
N ALA A 111 16.30 5.49 17.65
CA ALA A 111 15.92 5.74 16.27
C ALA A 111 17.04 6.40 15.46
N ARG A 112 17.80 7.32 16.06
CA ARG A 112 18.96 7.94 15.42
C ARG A 112 20.12 6.96 15.27
N ALA A 113 20.49 6.26 16.34
CA ALA A 113 21.58 5.29 16.34
C ALA A 113 21.38 4.17 15.30
N HIS A 114 20.15 3.66 15.19
CA HIS A 114 19.81 2.56 14.29
C HIS A 114 19.16 3.00 12.96
N ARG A 115 19.19 4.30 12.64
CA ARG A 115 18.64 4.91 11.41
C ARG A 115 17.22 4.43 11.07
N LEU A 116 16.33 4.43 12.07
CA LEU A 116 14.97 3.93 11.91
C LEU A 116 14.13 4.86 11.01
N PRO A 117 13.29 4.31 10.10
CA PRO A 117 12.61 5.09 9.06
C PRO A 117 11.33 5.78 9.56
N PHE A 118 11.39 6.48 10.69
CA PHE A 118 10.26 7.27 11.17
C PHE A 118 10.05 8.50 10.29
N LYS A 119 8.79 8.74 9.88
CA LYS A 119 8.43 9.98 9.18
C LYS A 119 8.61 11.17 10.12
N VAL A 120 9.38 12.15 9.68
CA VAL A 120 9.50 13.44 10.37
C VAL A 120 8.17 14.16 10.25
N GLY A 121 7.48 14.37 11.38
CA GLY A 121 6.32 15.25 11.47
C GLY A 121 5.15 14.88 10.54
N TYR A 122 4.41 13.80 10.85
CA TYR A 122 3.04 13.68 10.35
C TYR A 122 2.17 14.74 11.05
N VAL A 123 2.33 16.00 10.63
CA VAL A 123 1.40 17.08 10.95
C VAL A 123 0.16 16.79 10.14
N LYS A 124 -0.84 16.22 10.81
CA LYS A 124 -2.19 16.07 10.26
C LYS A 124 -2.76 17.49 10.10
N GLY A 125 -2.80 17.99 8.87
CA GLY A 125 -3.45 19.26 8.52
C GLY A 125 -2.51 20.44 8.40
N GLY A 126 -2.06 20.72 7.19
CA GLY A 126 -1.38 21.96 6.84
C GLY A 126 -1.59 22.24 5.37
N SER A 127 -2.65 22.98 5.06
CA SER A 127 -2.78 23.66 3.77
C SER A 127 -1.48 24.39 3.50
N ARG A 128 -0.86 24.10 2.36
CA ARG A 128 0.19 24.95 1.81
C ARG A 128 -0.50 26.22 1.33
N SER A 129 -0.11 27.33 1.95
CA SER A 129 -0.29 28.71 1.50
C SER A 129 0.25 28.90 0.09
#